data_AF-A0A0G0T0B9-F1
#
_entry.id   AF-A0A0G0T0B9-F1
#
_cell.length_a   1.000
_cell.length_b   1.000
_cell.length_c   1.000
_cell.angle_alpha   90.00
_cell.angle_beta   90.00
_cell.angle_gamma   90.00
#
_symmetry.space_group_name_H-M   'P 1'
#
loop_
_entity.id
_entity.type
_entity.pdbx_description
1 polymer ?
#
loop_
_entity_poly.entity_id
_entity_poly.type
_entity_poly.pdbx_seq_one_letter_code
_entity_poly.pdbx_strand_id
1 'polypeptide(L)'
;MELVVVRCDCGNPRAHRKLESPDGEQSRGFFSIDSGKELLAKLIAKGNIEQTDEETAATTQEIESCGLPMTDELASEQFLKDTAEVFVNFPPANHRKMLDMAIEDGVISTEEAEKILAMVSAPTTPVVES
;
A
#
# COMPACT_ATOMS: atom_id res chain seq x y z
N MET A 1 -12.97 -5.76 -20.48
CA MET A 1 -12.37 -4.41 -20.44
C MET A 1 -11.05 -4.55 -19.75
N GLU A 2 -9.93 -4.39 -20.44
CA GLU A 2 -8.62 -4.67 -19.87
C GLU A 2 -8.13 -3.56 -18.91
N LEU A 3 -7.82 -3.95 -17.68
CA LEU A 3 -7.04 -3.13 -16.75
C LEU A 3 -5.56 -3.18 -17.13
N VAL A 4 -4.90 -2.03 -17.04
CA VAL A 4 -3.45 -1.92 -17.25
C VAL A 4 -2.72 -1.53 -15.96
N VAL A 5 -1.46 -1.92 -15.83
CA VAL A 5 -0.62 -1.59 -14.68
C VAL A 5 0.24 -0.36 -14.98
N VAL A 6 -0.12 0.79 -14.40
CA VAL A 6 0.62 2.04 -14.62
C VAL A 6 1.45 2.43 -13.40
N ARG A 7 2.49 3.25 -13.61
CA ARG A 7 3.23 3.86 -12.50
C ARG A 7 2.35 4.92 -11.83
N CYS A 8 2.38 4.97 -10.51
CA CYS A 8 1.70 6.02 -9.77
C CYS A 8 2.63 7.23 -9.59
N ASP A 9 2.18 8.40 -10.05
CA ASP A 9 2.90 9.66 -9.98
C ASP A 9 2.39 10.58 -8.85
N CYS A 10 1.80 10.02 -7.80
CA CYS A 10 1.22 10.81 -6.69
C CYS A 10 2.27 11.53 -5.81
N GLY A 11 3.54 11.53 -6.20
CA GLY A 11 4.64 12.17 -5.46
C GLY A 11 5.13 11.39 -4.25
N ASN A 12 4.65 10.16 -4.01
CA ASN A 12 5.20 9.31 -2.96
C ASN A 12 6.69 9.01 -3.25
N PRO A 13 7.60 9.19 -2.28
CA PRO A 13 9.02 8.91 -2.47
C PRO A 13 9.29 7.43 -2.81
N ARG A 14 8.40 6.51 -2.39
CA ARG A 14 8.47 5.10 -2.77
C ARG A 14 7.72 4.88 -4.08
N ALA A 15 8.46 4.39 -5.08
CA ALA A 15 7.87 4.02 -6.36
C ALA A 15 6.83 2.90 -6.17
N HIS A 16 5.65 3.09 -6.75
CA HIS A 16 4.54 2.15 -6.68
C HIS A 16 3.70 2.21 -7.94
N ARG A 17 2.80 1.24 -8.08
CA ARG A 17 1.95 1.06 -9.27
C ARG A 17 0.49 1.24 -8.90
N LYS A 18 -0.38 1.35 -9.91
CA LYS A 18 -1.83 1.35 -9.76
C LYS A 18 -2.45 0.64 -10.96
N LEU A 19 -3.58 0.00 -10.75
CA LEU A 19 -4.47 -0.45 -11.81
C LEU A 19 -5.24 0.75 -12.35
N GLU A 20 -5.25 0.89 -13.67
CA GLU A 20 -5.99 1.93 -14.40
C GLU A 20 -6.89 1.27 -15.44
N SER A 21 -8.15 1.70 -15.47
CA SER A 21 -9.12 1.28 -16.48
C SER A 21 -9.09 2.22 -17.69
N PRO A 22 -9.62 1.78 -18.86
CA PRO A 22 -9.60 2.56 -20.09
C PRO A 22 -10.34 3.91 -20.03
N ASP A 23 -11.27 4.07 -19.07
CA ASP A 23 -11.98 5.32 -18.79
C ASP A 23 -11.20 6.26 -17.85
N GLY A 24 -10.01 5.86 -17.41
CA GLY A 24 -9.11 6.65 -16.56
C GLY A 24 -9.41 6.55 -15.07
N GLU A 25 -10.31 5.65 -14.64
CA GLU A 25 -10.45 5.36 -13.21
C GLU A 25 -9.19 4.66 -12.69
N GLN A 26 -8.71 5.15 -11.55
CA GLN A 26 -7.48 4.69 -10.95
C GLN A 26 -7.74 4.08 -9.58
N SER A 27 -7.12 2.93 -9.35
CA SER A 27 -7.04 2.34 -8.01
C SER A 27 -6.12 3.15 -7.08
N ARG A 28 -6.17 2.82 -5.79
CA ARG A 28 -5.45 3.53 -4.71
C ARG A 28 -3.92 3.36 -4.77
N GLY A 29 -3.44 2.44 -5.61
CA GLY A 29 -2.04 2.08 -5.76
C GLY A 29 -1.66 0.86 -4.93
N PHE A 30 -0.61 0.15 -5.34
CA PHE A 30 -0.08 -1.04 -4.67
C PHE A 30 1.45 -1.09 -4.77
N PHE A 31 2.08 -1.66 -3.74
CA PHE A 31 3.54 -1.62 -3.55
C PHE A 31 4.21 -3.00 -3.64
N SER A 32 3.43 -4.08 -3.76
CA SER A 32 3.91 -5.46 -3.88
C SER A 32 3.14 -6.22 -4.96
N ILE A 33 3.71 -7.33 -5.47
CA ILE A 33 3.04 -8.22 -6.42
C ILE A 33 1.75 -8.78 -5.80
N ASP A 34 1.83 -9.27 -4.57
CA ASP A 34 0.69 -9.90 -3.88
C ASP A 34 -0.45 -8.91 -3.66
N SER A 35 -0.14 -7.69 -3.19
CA SER A 35 -1.14 -6.63 -3.03
C SER A 35 -1.74 -6.20 -4.37
N GLY A 36 -0.95 -6.18 -5.44
CA GLY A 36 -1.47 -5.94 -6.80
C GLY A 36 -2.48 -6.99 -7.23
N LYS A 37 -2.18 -8.28 -7.00
CA LYS A 37 -3.08 -9.41 -7.31
C LYS A 37 -4.36 -9.39 -6.47
N GLU A 38 -4.24 -9.13 -5.17
CA GLU A 38 -5.39 -9.00 -4.27
C GLU A 38 -6.29 -7.82 -4.68
N LEU A 39 -5.71 -6.69 -5.06
CA LEU A 39 -6.45 -5.53 -5.53
C LEU A 39 -7.22 -5.84 -6.82
N LEU A 40 -6.58 -6.50 -7.79
CA LEU A 40 -7.23 -6.97 -9.01
C LEU A 40 -8.43 -7.88 -8.69
N ALA A 41 -8.23 -8.90 -7.85
CA ALA A 41 -9.29 -9.81 -7.44
C ALA A 41 -10.44 -9.09 -6.73
N LYS A 42 -10.14 -8.11 -5.87
CA LYS A 42 -11.15 -7.27 -5.18
C LYS A 42 -11.96 -6.42 -6.16
N LEU A 43 -11.34 -5.85 -7.19
CA LEU A 43 -12.04 -5.02 -8.19
C LEU A 43 -13.00 -5.85 -9.04
N ILE A 44 -12.56 -7.04 -9.47
CA ILE A 44 -13.40 -7.99 -10.21
C ILE A 44 -14.56 -8.48 -9.33
N ALA A 45 -14.29 -8.92 -8.09
CA ALA A 45 -15.30 -9.45 -7.19
C ALA A 45 -16.38 -8.42 -6.79
N LYS A 46 -16.05 -7.13 -6.78
CA LYS A 46 -17.02 -6.05 -6.49
C LYS A 46 -17.90 -5.69 -7.69
N GLY A 47 -17.63 -6.26 -8.88
CA GLY A 47 -18.32 -5.88 -10.11
C GLY A 47 -17.99 -4.45 -10.56
N ASN A 48 -16.92 -3.86 -10.01
CA ASN A 48 -16.47 -2.54 -10.44
C ASN A 48 -15.89 -2.60 -11.86
N ILE A 49 -15.40 -3.77 -12.26
CA ILE A 49 -14.71 -3.99 -13.54
C ILE A 49 -15.10 -5.37 -14.07
N GLU A 50 -15.41 -5.45 -15.36
CA GLU A 50 -15.62 -6.70 -16.09
C GLU A 50 -14.40 -7.01 -16.96
N GLN A 51 -13.66 -8.07 -16.60
CA GLN A 51 -12.56 -8.63 -17.38
C GLN A 51 -12.87 -10.07 -17.80
N THR A 52 -12.41 -10.46 -18.99
CA THR A 52 -12.35 -11.87 -19.39
C THR A 52 -11.24 -12.60 -18.62
N ASP A 53 -11.24 -13.93 -18.66
CA ASP A 53 -10.14 -14.73 -18.09
C ASP A 53 -8.80 -14.41 -18.74
N GLU A 54 -8.79 -14.16 -20.05
CA GLU A 54 -7.60 -13.77 -20.82
C GLU A 54 -7.08 -12.39 -20.42
N GLU A 55 -7.97 -11.40 -20.28
CA GLU A 55 -7.62 -10.06 -19.79
C GLU A 55 -7.09 -10.13 -18.35
N THR A 56 -7.71 -10.93 -17.49
CA THR A 56 -7.28 -11.10 -16.09
C THR A 56 -5.89 -11.74 -16.01
N ALA A 57 -5.62 -12.74 -16.85
CA ALA A 57 -4.31 -13.38 -16.93
C ALA A 57 -3.23 -12.40 -17.43
N ALA A 58 -3.54 -11.57 -18.43
CA ALA A 58 -2.64 -10.54 -18.95
C ALA A 58 -2.30 -9.49 -17.89
N THR A 59 -3.30 -8.94 -17.20
CA THR A 59 -3.07 -7.98 -16.09
C THR A 59 -2.24 -8.61 -14.97
N THR A 60 -2.52 -9.88 -14.62
CA THR A 60 -1.74 -10.61 -13.61
C THR A 60 -0.27 -10.77 -14.02
N GLN A 61 -0.02 -11.14 -15.27
CA GLN A 61 1.34 -11.25 -15.81
C GLN A 61 2.05 -9.89 -15.84
N GLU A 62 1.32 -8.81 -16.12
CA GLU A 62 1.86 -7.46 -16.07
C GLU A 62 2.28 -7.07 -14.64
N ILE A 63 1.43 -7.36 -13.63
CA ILE A 63 1.75 -7.16 -12.21
C ILE A 63 3.03 -7.92 -11.83
N GLU A 64 3.15 -9.18 -12.24
CA GLU A 64 4.34 -10.01 -12.00
C GLU A 64 5.60 -9.47 -12.69
N SER A 65 5.47 -8.95 -13.91
CA SER A 65 6.57 -8.36 -14.67
C SER A 65 7.04 -7.01 -14.11
N CYS A 66 6.14 -6.32 -13.41
CA CYS A 66 6.40 -5.03 -12.79
C CYS A 66 7.04 -5.13 -11.39
N GLY A 67 7.24 -6.35 -10.88
CA GLY A 67 7.72 -6.64 -9.54
C GLY A 67 9.05 -5.96 -9.23
N LEU A 68 9.00 -4.82 -8.55
CA LEU A 68 10.10 -4.43 -7.67
C LEU A 68 10.14 -5.51 -6.57
N PRO A 69 11.27 -6.20 -6.35
CA PRO A 69 11.40 -6.96 -5.12
C PRO A 69 11.08 -5.99 -3.97
N MET A 70 10.30 -6.43 -2.98
CA MET A 70 10.39 -5.79 -1.67
C MET A 70 11.88 -5.77 -1.38
N THR A 71 12.50 -4.60 -1.35
CA THR A 71 13.86 -4.48 -0.82
C THR A 71 13.76 -4.92 0.63
N ASP A 72 14.12 -6.19 0.81
CA ASP A 72 14.11 -6.92 2.06
C ASP A 72 14.94 -6.18 3.12
N GLU A 73 14.37 -6.18 4.32
CA GLU A 73 15.03 -6.14 5.64
C GLU A 73 15.81 -4.91 6.11
N LEU A 74 16.06 -3.86 5.31
CA LEU A 74 16.86 -2.69 5.78
C LEU A 74 16.24 -1.30 5.63
N ALA A 75 14.96 -1.17 5.28
CA ALA A 75 14.22 0.08 5.48
C ALA A 75 13.89 0.35 6.98
N SER A 76 14.65 -0.25 7.90
CA SER A 76 14.12 -1.12 8.97
C SER A 76 13.75 -0.45 10.30
N GLU A 77 13.92 0.85 10.45
CA GLU A 77 13.50 1.52 11.70
C GLU A 77 13.12 2.98 11.48
N GLN A 78 13.87 3.70 10.64
CA GLN A 78 13.58 5.09 10.36
C GLN A 78 12.23 5.25 9.64
N PHE A 79 11.92 4.39 8.68
CA PHE A 79 10.62 4.40 8.02
C PHE A 79 9.46 4.16 9.00
N LEU A 80 9.63 3.23 9.96
CA LEU A 80 8.63 2.96 10.99
C LEU A 80 8.47 4.16 11.93
N LYS A 81 9.57 4.83 12.29
CA LYS A 81 9.56 6.07 13.10
C LYS A 81 8.88 7.22 12.37
N ASP A 82 9.28 7.50 11.12
CA ASP A 82 8.67 8.55 10.29
C ASP A 82 7.17 8.30 10.11
N THR A 83 6.79 7.03 9.88
CA THR A 83 5.39 6.63 9.78
C THR A 83 4.66 6.84 11.11
N ALA A 84 5.24 6.41 12.24
CA ALA A 84 4.66 6.62 13.56
C ALA A 84 4.46 8.11 13.88
N GLU A 85 5.43 8.97 13.58
CA GLU A 85 5.33 10.42 13.75
C GLU A 85 4.18 11.02 12.93
N VAL A 86 4.01 10.58 11.68
CA VAL A 86 2.87 10.97 10.85
C VAL A 86 1.55 10.54 11.50
N PHE A 87 1.50 9.31 12.04
CA PHE A 87 0.30 8.76 12.68
C PHE A 87 -0.13 9.50 13.96
N VAL A 88 0.80 10.08 14.72
CA VAL A 88 0.47 10.92 15.90
C VAL A 88 -0.44 12.11 15.52
N ASN A 89 -0.36 12.59 14.27
CA ASN A 89 -1.21 13.69 13.79
C ASN A 89 -2.64 13.26 13.43
N PHE A 90 -2.93 11.96 13.41
CA PHE A 90 -4.26 11.42 13.16
C PHE A 90 -4.93 10.99 14.47
N PRO A 91 -6.27 11.07 14.56
CA PRO A 91 -7.00 10.58 15.74
C PRO A 91 -6.68 9.10 16.01
N PRO A 92 -6.41 8.69 17.27
CA PRO A 92 -6.09 7.29 17.61
C PRO A 92 -7.13 6.27 17.14
N ALA A 93 -8.40 6.68 17.10
CA ALA A 93 -9.50 5.85 16.60
C ALA A 93 -9.33 5.42 15.13
N ASN A 94 -8.52 6.14 14.34
CA ASN A 94 -8.29 5.86 12.92
C ASN A 94 -7.00 5.08 12.65
N HIS A 95 -6.09 4.95 13.62
CA HIS A 95 -4.77 4.35 13.41
C HIS A 95 -4.87 2.92 12.89
N ARG A 96 -5.69 2.08 13.51
CA ARG A 96 -5.86 0.68 13.07
C ARG A 96 -6.34 0.60 11.62
N LYS A 97 -7.37 1.38 11.29
CA LYS A 97 -7.92 1.42 9.92
C LYS A 97 -6.89 1.88 8.89
N MET A 98 -6.06 2.87 9.22
CA MET A 98 -5.02 3.36 8.32
C MET A 98 -3.89 2.35 8.13
N LEU A 99 -3.52 1.61 9.17
CA LEU A 99 -2.53 0.53 9.07
C LEU A 99 -3.08 -0.67 8.32
N ASP A 100 -4.34 -1.04 8.53
CA ASP A 100 -5.00 -2.10 7.78
C ASP A 100 -4.99 -1.78 6.27
N MET A 101 -5.27 -0.52 5.89
CA MET A 101 -5.15 -0.09 4.49
C MET A 101 -3.70 -0.17 3.99
N ALA A 102 -2.72 0.26 4.79
CA ALA A 102 -1.31 0.19 4.40
C ALA A 102 -0.80 -1.26 4.25
N ILE A 103 -1.35 -2.20 5.01
CA ILE A 103 -1.11 -3.64 4.85
C ILE A 103 -1.75 -4.14 3.56
N GLU A 104 -3.02 -3.82 3.32
CA GLU A 104 -3.73 -4.21 2.09
C GLU A 104 -3.02 -3.70 0.83
N ASP A 105 -2.48 -2.48 0.87
CA ASP A 105 -1.75 -1.87 -0.25
C ASP A 105 -0.31 -2.41 -0.39
N GLY A 106 0.15 -3.22 0.58
CA GLY A 106 1.49 -3.82 0.59
C GLY A 106 2.61 -2.84 0.95
N VAL A 107 2.26 -1.71 1.57
CA VAL A 107 3.21 -0.70 2.02
C VAL A 107 4.03 -1.24 3.18
N ILE A 108 3.36 -1.91 4.11
CA ILE A 108 3.92 -2.49 5.34
C ILE A 108 3.37 -3.89 5.56
N SER A 109 4.16 -4.73 6.22
CA SER A 109 3.71 -6.00 6.77
C SER A 109 2.85 -5.81 8.02
N THR A 110 2.14 -6.87 8.42
CA THR A 110 1.42 -6.89 9.71
C THR A 110 2.36 -6.68 10.89
N GLU A 111 3.58 -7.21 10.84
CA GLU A 111 4.58 -7.03 11.90
C GLU A 111 5.02 -5.56 12.01
N GLU A 112 5.26 -4.89 10.88
CA GLU A 112 5.60 -3.46 10.85
C GLU A 112 4.45 -2.58 11.35
N ALA A 113 3.20 -2.94 11.04
CA ALA A 113 2.04 -2.23 11.56
C ALA A 113 1.92 -2.31 13.09
N GLU A 114 2.17 -3.49 13.68
CA GLU A 114 2.17 -3.65 15.13
C GLU A 114 3.34 -2.87 15.79
N LYS A 115 4.51 -2.80 15.13
CA LYS A 115 5.62 -1.94 15.57
C LYS A 115 5.24 -0.45 15.56
N ILE A 116 4.57 0.02 14.50
CA ILE A 116 4.10 1.40 14.42
C ILE A 116 3.07 1.69 15.52
N LEU A 117 2.10 0.79 15.76
CA LEU A 117 1.12 0.96 16.85
C LEU A 117 1.79 1.05 18.21
N ALA A 118 2.79 0.22 18.47
CA ALA A 118 3.53 0.25 19.71
C ALA A 118 4.29 1.59 19.88
N MET A 119 4.88 2.13 18.81
CA MET A 119 5.58 3.42 18.84
C MET A 119 4.62 4.60 19.11
N VAL A 120 3.42 4.59 18.52
CA VAL A 120 2.42 5.66 18.67
C VAL A 120 1.69 5.59 20.02
N SER A 121 1.59 4.39 20.61
CA SER A 121 0.95 4.18 21.92
C SER A 121 1.90 4.41 23.09
N ALA A 122 3.22 4.41 22.86
CA ALA A 122 4.19 4.78 23.87
C ALA A 122 4.07 6.29 24.17
N PRO A 123 4.11 6.72 25.44
CA PRO A 123 4.13 8.14 25.75
C PRO A 123 5.38 8.74 25.10
N THR A 124 5.18 9.67 24.16
CA THR A 124 6.24 10.55 23.68
C THR A 124 6.73 11.34 24.89
N THR A 125 7.87 10.93 25.44
CA THR A 125 8.54 11.72 26.48
C THR A 125 8.73 13.11 25.90
N PRO A 126 8.19 14.18 26.51
CA PRO A 126 8.40 15.52 25.97
C PRO A 126 9.90 15.77 25.97
N VAL A 127 10.44 16.13 24.81
CA VAL A 127 11.77 16.72 24.72
C VAL A 127 11.68 18.04 25.47
N VAL A 128 12.10 18.04 26.73
CA VAL A 128 12.30 19.27 27.50
C VAL A 128 13.54 19.92 26.92
N GLU A 129 13.35 20.92 26.06
CA GLU A 129 14.43 21.84 25.71
C GLU A 129 14.92 22.50 27.00
N SER A 130 16.23 22.36 27.26
CA SER A 130 16.94 22.97 28.39
C SER A 130 17.54 24.31 28.00
#